data_AF-A0A399QTZ8-F1
#
_entry.id   AF-A0A399QTZ8-F1
#
_cell.length_a   1.000
_cell.length_b   1.000
_cell.length_c   1.000
_cell.angle_alpha   90.00
_cell.angle_beta   90.00
_cell.angle_gamma   90.00
#
_symmetry.space_group_name_H-M   'P 1'
#
loop_
_entity.id
_entity.type
_entity.pdbx_description
1 polymer ?
#
loop_
_entity_poly.entity_id
_entity_poly.type
_entity_poly.pdbx_seq_one_letter_code
_entity_poly.pdbx_strand_id
1 'polypeptide(L)'
;MSKLTEFEKAAVPGVMRRRDIQVIFVDAVYEDGLIMSALSAYGIPYLEVHDEAGEFAIAPTLDSILNDKQTVWETSRRQILIKGNVSSLGVSHLCLRTLSLGFEAFFCPTEFDESQLNSLILQRLLRAGVMPVPLEHLLSELIAEL
;
A
#
# COMPACT_ATOMS: atom_id res chain seq x y z
N MET A 1 10.81 -20.82 13.30
CA MET A 1 11.07 -19.44 12.84
C MET A 1 9.79 -18.91 12.26
N SER A 2 9.28 -17.77 12.73
CA SER A 2 8.04 -17.22 12.17
C SER A 2 8.34 -16.67 10.76
N LYS A 3 7.45 -16.94 9.81
CA LYS A 3 7.53 -16.42 8.42
C LYS A 3 7.45 -14.88 8.37
N LEU A 4 7.01 -14.26 9.47
CA LEU A 4 7.07 -12.81 9.71
C LEU A 4 8.48 -12.24 9.60
N THR A 5 9.48 -12.94 10.15
CA THR A 5 10.87 -12.46 10.08
C THR A 5 11.45 -12.48 8.66
N GLU A 6 10.88 -13.23 7.71
CA GLU A 6 11.29 -13.15 6.31
C GLU A 6 10.74 -11.89 5.62
N PHE A 7 9.56 -11.43 6.03
CA PHE A 7 8.90 -10.25 5.47
C PHE A 7 9.58 -8.97 5.94
N GLU A 8 9.90 -8.89 7.23
CA GLU A 8 10.66 -7.77 7.81
C GLU A 8 12.09 -7.70 7.27
N LYS A 9 12.70 -8.86 6.97
CA LYS A 9 14.05 -8.94 6.35
C LYS A 9 14.06 -8.66 4.85
N ALA A 10 12.91 -8.71 4.18
CA ALA A 10 12.80 -8.43 2.74
C ALA A 10 12.72 -6.94 2.42
N ALA A 11 12.54 -6.08 3.43
CA ALA A 11 12.57 -4.64 3.26
C ALA A 11 13.99 -4.22 2.86
N VAL A 12 14.14 -3.71 1.63
CA VAL A 12 15.39 -3.18 1.11
C VAL A 12 15.34 -1.66 1.28
N PRO A 13 16.23 -1.04 2.08
CA PRO A 13 16.27 0.39 2.25
C PRO A 13 16.56 1.13 0.94
N GLY A 14 15.91 2.28 0.74
CA GLY A 14 16.16 3.20 -0.37
C GLY A 14 15.42 2.85 -1.67
N VAL A 15 14.41 1.98 -1.58
CA VAL A 15 13.60 1.60 -2.74
C VAL A 15 12.47 2.61 -2.94
N MET A 16 11.90 3.20 -1.89
CA MET A 16 10.85 4.21 -2.04
C MET A 16 11.45 5.59 -2.28
N ARG A 17 11.02 6.19 -3.39
CA ARG A 17 11.43 7.53 -3.81
C ARG A 17 10.32 8.49 -3.47
N ARG A 18 10.54 9.33 -2.46
CA ARG A 18 9.58 10.36 -2.00
C ARG A 18 8.99 11.22 -3.12
N ARG A 19 9.75 11.50 -4.17
CA ARG A 19 9.30 12.28 -5.35
C ARG A 19 8.62 11.43 -6.44
N ASP A 20 8.43 10.15 -6.25
CA ASP A 20 7.90 9.26 -7.28
C ASP A 20 6.83 8.32 -6.72
N ILE A 21 6.43 8.54 -5.46
CA ILE A 21 5.50 7.69 -4.72
C ILE A 21 4.18 8.39 -4.46
N GLN A 22 3.11 7.60 -4.50
CA GLN A 22 1.79 7.94 -4.00
C GLN A 22 1.33 6.86 -3.02
N VAL A 23 0.68 7.28 -1.94
CA VAL A 23 0.20 6.38 -0.89
C VAL A 23 -1.32 6.22 -0.99
N ILE A 24 -1.82 5.01 -0.94
CA ILE A 24 -3.26 4.69 -0.90
C ILE A 24 -3.54 4.04 0.45
N PHE A 25 -4.40 4.66 1.25
CA PHE A 25 -4.93 4.09 2.47
C PHE A 25 -6.28 3.45 2.17
N VAL A 26 -6.38 2.14 2.39
CA VAL A 26 -7.63 1.39 2.26
C VAL A 26 -8.21 1.18 3.65
N ASP A 27 -9.42 1.68 3.86
CA ASP A 27 -10.11 1.65 5.15
C ASP A 27 -9.24 2.21 6.28
N ALA A 28 -8.79 3.46 6.11
CA ALA A 28 -7.87 4.11 7.03
C ALA A 28 -8.41 4.09 8.47
N VAL A 29 -7.54 3.76 9.41
CA VAL A 29 -7.85 3.80 10.85
C VAL A 29 -7.42 5.13 11.45
N TYR A 30 -7.87 5.46 12.66
CA TYR A 30 -7.55 6.73 13.31
C TYR A 30 -6.04 7.04 13.36
N GLU A 31 -5.20 6.02 13.57
CA GLU A 31 -3.75 6.13 13.63
C GLU A 31 -3.11 6.56 12.30
N ASP A 32 -3.78 6.25 11.18
CA ASP A 32 -3.33 6.66 9.84
C ASP A 32 -3.42 8.18 9.67
N GLY A 33 -4.26 8.87 10.45
CA GLY A 33 -4.35 10.33 10.43
C GLY A 33 -3.02 11.03 10.75
N LEU A 34 -2.18 10.44 11.61
CA LEU A 34 -0.84 10.97 11.91
C LEU A 34 0.10 10.80 10.71
N ILE A 35 0.04 9.63 10.06
CA ILE A 35 0.86 9.34 8.88
C ILE A 35 0.45 10.25 7.73
N MET A 36 -0.85 10.34 7.44
CA MET A 36 -1.41 11.23 6.43
C MET A 36 -1.00 12.69 6.66
N SER A 37 -1.07 13.17 7.91
CA SER A 37 -0.63 14.53 8.26
C SER A 37 0.85 14.74 7.96
N ALA A 38 1.70 13.75 8.28
CA ALA A 38 3.12 13.80 7.96
C ALA A 38 3.36 13.79 6.44
N LEU A 39 2.73 12.88 5.70
CA LEU A 39 2.82 12.81 4.24
C LEU A 39 2.44 14.15 3.60
N SER A 40 1.37 14.78 4.08
CA SER A 40 0.93 16.11 3.65
C SER A 40 1.99 17.18 3.90
N ALA A 41 2.55 17.25 5.12
CA ALA A 41 3.62 18.19 5.47
C ALA A 41 4.86 18.03 4.59
N TYR A 42 5.11 16.82 4.11
CA TYR A 42 6.22 16.46 3.25
C TYR A 42 5.89 16.49 1.75
N GLY A 43 4.68 16.91 1.37
CA GLY A 43 4.25 17.03 -0.03
C GLY A 43 4.17 15.70 -0.76
N ILE A 44 3.89 14.61 -0.04
CA ILE A 44 3.70 13.27 -0.59
C ILE A 44 2.21 13.07 -0.82
N PRO A 45 1.76 12.85 -2.07
CA PRO A 45 0.35 12.66 -2.35
C PRO A 45 -0.14 11.36 -1.71
N TYR A 46 -1.31 11.43 -1.10
CA TYR A 46 -2.01 10.26 -0.60
C TYR A 46 -3.49 10.32 -0.92
N LEU A 47 -4.11 9.15 -0.94
CA LEU A 47 -5.54 8.97 -1.14
C LEU A 47 -6.08 8.05 -0.05
N GLU A 48 -7.26 8.38 0.43
CA GLU A 48 -8.05 7.50 1.29
C GLU A 48 -9.16 6.90 0.45
N VAL A 49 -9.30 5.58 0.51
CA VAL A 49 -10.37 4.83 -0.17
C VAL A 49 -11.05 3.93 0.85
N HIS A 50 -12.37 3.85 0.77
CA HIS A 50 -13.18 2.98 1.62
C HIS A 50 -13.66 1.80 0.79
N ASP A 51 -13.45 0.57 1.26
CA ASP A 51 -13.96 -0.65 0.65
C ASP A 51 -15.39 -0.90 1.14
N GLU A 52 -16.31 -0.01 0.79
CA GLU A 52 -17.71 -0.19 1.15
C GLU A 52 -18.24 -1.48 0.51
N ALA A 53 -18.73 -2.41 1.33
CA ALA A 53 -19.35 -3.68 0.93
C ALA A 53 -18.50 -4.66 0.08
N GLY A 54 -17.17 -4.51 0.03
CA GLY A 54 -16.30 -5.41 -0.75
C GLY A 54 -16.35 -5.13 -2.25
N GLU A 55 -16.72 -3.92 -2.65
CA GLU A 55 -16.70 -3.46 -4.04
C GLU A 55 -15.35 -3.70 -4.72
N PHE A 56 -14.27 -3.68 -3.93
CA PHE A 56 -12.94 -3.93 -4.45
C PHE A 56 -12.62 -5.39 -4.81
N ALA A 57 -13.48 -6.33 -4.45
CA ALA A 57 -13.37 -7.74 -4.87
C ALA A 57 -13.95 -8.00 -6.28
N ILE A 58 -14.73 -7.06 -6.84
CA ILE A 58 -15.62 -7.32 -7.99
C ILE A 58 -15.28 -6.47 -9.23
N ALA A 59 -14.57 -5.35 -9.09
CA ALA A 59 -14.33 -4.38 -10.17
C ALA A 59 -12.84 -4.05 -10.42
N PRO A 60 -12.46 -3.49 -11.59
CA PRO A 60 -11.11 -2.96 -11.83
C PRO A 60 -10.91 -1.66 -11.04
N THR A 61 -10.51 -1.84 -9.78
CA THR A 61 -10.50 -0.81 -8.73
C THR A 61 -9.52 0.32 -8.94
N LEU A 62 -8.29 0.03 -9.38
CA LEU A 62 -7.35 1.12 -9.65
C LEU A 62 -7.86 1.99 -10.79
N ASP A 63 -8.37 1.42 -11.89
CA ASP A 63 -8.94 2.23 -12.98
C ASP A 63 -10.14 3.05 -12.51
N SER A 64 -10.98 2.52 -11.62
CA SER A 64 -12.09 3.29 -11.04
C SER A 64 -11.61 4.43 -10.15
N ILE A 65 -10.60 4.21 -9.31
CA ILE A 65 -9.98 5.24 -8.47
C ILE A 65 -9.29 6.30 -9.35
N LEU A 66 -8.60 5.87 -10.41
CA LEU A 66 -7.93 6.74 -11.38
C LEU A 66 -8.91 7.59 -12.19
N ASN A 67 -10.08 7.04 -12.53
CA ASN A 67 -11.09 7.69 -13.35
C ASN A 67 -12.15 8.42 -12.53
N ASP A 68 -12.14 8.27 -11.20
CA ASP A 68 -13.01 9.03 -10.33
C ASP A 68 -12.62 10.52 -10.40
N LYS A 69 -13.60 11.35 -10.74
CA LYS A 69 -13.43 12.79 -10.96
C LYS A 69 -13.12 13.56 -9.68
N GLN A 70 -13.36 12.95 -8.51
CA GLN A 70 -13.07 13.57 -7.22
C GLN A 70 -11.65 13.23 -6.72
N THR A 71 -11.01 12.24 -7.32
CA THR A 71 -9.69 11.78 -6.93
C THR A 71 -8.61 12.49 -7.75
N VAL A 72 -7.81 13.34 -7.10
CA VAL A 72 -6.64 13.96 -7.75
C VAL A 72 -5.54 12.92 -7.85
N TRP A 73 -5.47 12.25 -9.00
CA TRP A 73 -4.42 11.28 -9.29
C TRP A 73 -3.22 11.91 -9.99
N GLU A 74 -2.01 11.63 -9.50
CA GLU A 74 -0.77 12.09 -10.12
C GLU A 74 -0.16 10.98 -10.98
N THR A 75 -0.52 10.94 -12.27
CA THR A 75 -0.03 9.93 -13.23
C THR A 75 1.48 9.96 -13.48
N SER A 76 2.19 10.99 -12.99
CA SER A 76 3.63 11.13 -13.12
C SER A 76 4.42 10.25 -12.17
N ARG A 77 3.78 9.74 -11.09
CA ARG A 77 4.41 8.87 -10.09
C ARG A 77 4.51 7.44 -10.61
N ARG A 78 5.64 6.80 -10.39
CA ARG A 78 5.88 5.40 -10.82
C ARG A 78 5.71 4.38 -9.71
N GLN A 79 5.64 4.83 -8.46
CA GLN A 79 5.54 3.98 -7.28
C GLN A 79 4.20 4.20 -6.57
N ILE A 80 3.54 3.10 -6.20
CA ILE A 80 2.31 3.13 -5.43
C ILE A 80 2.52 2.28 -4.19
N LEU A 81 2.32 2.87 -3.03
CA LEU A 81 2.24 2.15 -1.78
C LEU A 81 0.79 2.03 -1.36
N ILE A 82 0.38 0.80 -1.06
CA ILE A 82 -0.96 0.50 -0.55
C ILE A 82 -0.82 0.15 0.92
N LYS A 83 -1.48 0.91 1.79
CA LYS A 83 -1.65 0.59 3.20
C LYS A 83 -3.06 0.06 3.44
N GLY A 84 -3.19 -1.11 4.05
CA GLY A 84 -4.51 -1.70 4.32
C GLY A 84 -4.44 -3.08 4.96
N ASN A 85 -5.59 -3.65 5.29
CA ASN A 85 -5.65 -4.99 5.87
C ASN A 85 -5.39 -6.07 4.80
N VAL A 86 -4.41 -6.95 5.04
CA VAL A 86 -4.09 -8.07 4.14
C VAL A 86 -5.25 -9.04 3.95
N SER A 87 -6.15 -9.17 4.95
CA SER A 87 -7.33 -10.03 4.83
C SER A 87 -8.39 -9.44 3.90
N SER A 88 -8.29 -8.15 3.53
CA SER A 88 -9.15 -7.56 2.52
C SER A 88 -8.75 -8.07 1.13
N LEU A 89 -9.72 -8.68 0.43
CA LEU A 89 -9.57 -9.04 -0.98
C LEU A 89 -9.32 -7.79 -1.82
N GLY A 90 -9.95 -6.67 -1.49
CA GLY A 90 -9.77 -5.40 -2.17
C GLY A 90 -8.32 -4.94 -2.20
N VAL A 91 -7.64 -4.99 -1.05
CA VAL A 91 -6.22 -4.66 -0.92
C VAL A 91 -5.36 -5.55 -1.82
N SER A 92 -5.61 -6.85 -1.81
CA SER A 92 -4.85 -7.80 -2.64
C SER A 92 -5.06 -7.56 -4.14
N HIS A 93 -6.30 -7.30 -4.56
CA HIS A 93 -6.63 -6.97 -5.94
C HIS A 93 -6.00 -5.66 -6.38
N LEU A 94 -6.03 -4.63 -5.52
CA LEU A 94 -5.42 -3.33 -5.78
C LEU A 94 -3.91 -3.47 -6.00
N CYS A 95 -3.21 -4.21 -5.14
CA CYS A 95 -1.78 -4.49 -5.29
C CYS A 95 -1.44 -5.15 -6.62
N LEU A 96 -2.21 -6.16 -7.04
CA LEU A 96 -1.98 -6.86 -8.30
C LEU A 96 -2.34 -5.99 -9.51
N ARG A 97 -3.40 -5.17 -9.42
CA ARG A 97 -3.80 -4.26 -10.50
C ARG A 97 -2.76 -3.18 -10.72
N THR A 98 -2.23 -2.59 -9.65
CA THR A 98 -1.10 -1.65 -9.66
C THR A 98 0.08 -2.19 -10.47
N LEU A 99 0.50 -3.44 -10.21
CA LEU A 99 1.56 -4.08 -11.00
C LEU A 99 1.17 -4.26 -12.47
N SER A 100 -0.07 -4.70 -12.75
CA SER A 100 -0.53 -4.92 -14.13
C SER A 100 -0.56 -3.64 -14.98
N LEU A 101 -0.63 -2.48 -14.34
CA LEU A 101 -0.59 -1.15 -14.96
C LEU A 101 0.84 -0.60 -15.08
N GLY A 102 1.85 -1.36 -14.66
CA GLY A 102 3.28 -1.04 -14.82
C GLY A 102 3.87 -0.19 -13.70
N PHE A 103 3.13 0.02 -12.59
CA PHE A 103 3.67 0.70 -11.41
C PHE A 103 4.51 -0.25 -10.56
N GLU A 104 5.50 0.31 -9.86
CA GLU A 104 6.17 -0.38 -8.75
C GLU A 104 5.21 -0.39 -7.54
N ALA A 105 4.81 -1.59 -7.10
CA ALA A 105 3.83 -1.76 -6.03
C ALA A 105 4.50 -2.09 -4.69
N PHE A 106 4.18 -1.30 -3.68
CA PHE A 106 4.55 -1.54 -2.29
C PHE A 106 3.32 -1.83 -1.46
N PHE A 107 3.45 -2.70 -0.46
CA PHE A 107 2.36 -3.04 0.46
C PHE A 107 2.77 -2.88 1.92
N CYS A 108 2.04 -2.04 2.65
CA CYS A 108 2.18 -1.85 4.10
C CYS A 108 0.92 -2.39 4.81
N PRO A 109 0.95 -3.58 5.41
CA PRO A 109 -0.21 -4.08 6.12
C PRO A 109 -0.55 -3.22 7.35
N THR A 110 -1.83 -3.00 7.61
CA THR A 110 -2.31 -2.34 8.85
C THR A 110 -2.12 -3.26 10.06
N GLU A 111 -2.33 -4.56 9.87
CA GLU A 111 -2.16 -5.58 10.90
C GLU A 111 -1.48 -6.81 10.30
N PHE A 112 -0.61 -7.44 11.08
CA PHE A 112 -0.07 -8.75 10.76
C PHE A 112 -0.79 -9.81 11.59
N ASP A 113 -1.89 -10.31 11.08
CA ASP A 113 -2.53 -11.51 11.64
C ASP A 113 -1.83 -12.78 11.10
N GLU A 114 -1.46 -13.69 12.00
CA GLU A 114 -0.74 -14.94 11.72
C GLU A 114 -1.59 -16.02 11.03
N SER A 115 -2.80 -15.70 10.56
CA SER A 115 -3.62 -16.65 9.84
C SER A 115 -2.89 -17.26 8.63
N GLN A 116 -3.11 -18.55 8.40
CA GLN A 116 -2.53 -19.27 7.26
C GLN A 116 -2.99 -18.66 5.92
N LEU A 117 -4.20 -18.11 5.88
CA LEU A 117 -4.75 -17.44 4.71
C LEU A 117 -3.96 -16.17 4.38
N ASN A 118 -3.71 -15.30 5.36
CA ASN A 118 -2.92 -14.07 5.17
C ASN A 118 -1.50 -14.40 4.72
N SER A 119 -0.90 -15.45 5.29
CA SER A 119 0.40 -15.94 4.85
C SER A 119 0.41 -16.34 3.37
N LEU A 120 -0.63 -17.02 2.88
CA LEU A 120 -0.75 -17.40 1.47
C LEU A 120 -0.95 -16.18 0.57
N ILE A 121 -1.75 -15.20 1.00
CA ILE A 121 -1.98 -13.95 0.27
C ILE A 121 -0.66 -13.18 0.13
N LEU A 122 0.07 -12.98 1.22
CA LEU A 122 1.35 -12.29 1.20
C LEU A 122 2.37 -12.98 0.30
N GLN A 123 2.43 -14.30 0.34
CA GLN A 123 3.30 -15.07 -0.57
C GLN A 123 2.91 -14.89 -2.04
N ARG A 124 1.61 -14.76 -2.35
CA ARG A 124 1.16 -14.48 -3.72
C ARG A 124 1.56 -13.07 -4.16
N LEU A 125 1.37 -12.07 -3.31
CA LEU A 125 1.76 -10.69 -3.59
C LEU A 125 3.27 -10.57 -3.82
N LEU A 126 4.08 -11.19 -2.95
CA LEU A 126 5.52 -11.28 -3.10
C LEU A 126 5.94 -11.91 -4.44
N ARG A 127 5.32 -13.05 -4.80
CA ARG A 127 5.62 -13.74 -6.06
C ARG A 127 5.21 -12.93 -7.29
N ALA A 128 4.19 -12.08 -7.16
CA ALA A 128 3.80 -11.15 -8.22
C ALA A 128 4.77 -9.97 -8.36
N GLY A 129 5.63 -9.73 -7.36
CA GLY A 129 6.58 -8.63 -7.33
C GLY A 129 6.13 -7.43 -6.49
N VAL A 130 5.06 -7.57 -5.69
CA VAL A 130 4.69 -6.55 -4.71
C VAL A 130 5.68 -6.60 -3.56
N MET A 131 6.34 -5.48 -3.29
CA MET A 131 7.33 -5.40 -2.23
C MET A 131 6.67 -5.02 -0.91
N PRO A 132 6.82 -5.82 0.14
CA PRO A 132 6.32 -5.43 1.44
C PRO A 132 7.18 -4.40 2.11
N VAL A 133 6.52 -3.49 2.81
CA VAL A 133 7.16 -2.39 3.53
C VAL A 133 6.58 -2.34 4.93
N PRO A 134 7.39 -2.63 5.98
CA PRO A 134 7.00 -2.37 7.36
C PRO A 134 6.74 -0.88 7.58
N LEU A 135 5.82 -0.57 8.50
CA LEU A 135 5.49 0.82 8.83
C LEU A 135 6.73 1.63 9.25
N GLU A 136 7.65 1.05 10.02
CA GLU A 136 8.88 1.72 10.42
C GLU A 136 9.75 2.13 9.22
N HIS A 137 9.84 1.25 8.20
CA HIS A 137 10.56 1.57 6.96
C HIS A 137 9.88 2.68 6.18
N LEU A 138 8.54 2.67 6.10
CA LEU A 138 7.77 3.75 5.51
C LEU A 138 8.10 5.10 6.17
N LEU A 139 8.03 5.15 7.49
CA LEU A 139 8.32 6.36 8.24
C LEU A 139 9.78 6.80 8.00
N SER A 140 10.73 5.85 8.02
CA SER A 140 12.14 6.14 7.84
C SER A 140 12.52 6.62 6.44
N GLU A 141 11.83 6.19 5.38
CA GLU A 141 12.17 6.55 3.99
C GLU A 141 11.40 7.78 3.50
N LEU A 142 10.15 7.92 3.93
CA LEU A 142 9.26 8.99 3.45
C LEU A 142 9.24 10.20 4.39
N ILE A 143 9.39 9.94 5.69
CA ILE A 143 9.18 10.90 6.78
C ILE A 143 10.49 11.09 7.58
N ALA A 144 11.64 10.85 6.95
CA ALA A 144 12.98 10.95 7.55
C ALA A 144 13.29 12.37 8.08
N GLU A 145 12.76 12.73 9.25
CA GLU A 145 13.06 13.91 10.10
C GLU A 145 12.05 14.04 11.28
N LEU A 146 11.65 12.94 11.93
CA LEU A 146 11.03 12.96 13.26
C LEU A 146 11.99 12.41 14.33
#